data_AF-A0A0K2RPK8-F1
#
_entry.id   AF-A0A0K2RPK8-F1
#
_cell.length_a   1.000
_cell.length_b   1.000
_cell.length_c   1.000
_cell.angle_alpha   90.00
_cell.angle_beta   90.00
_cell.angle_gamma   90.00
#
_symmetry.space_group_name_H-M   'P 1'
#
loop_
_entity.id
_entity.type
_entity.pdbx_description
1 polymer ?
#
loop_
_entity_poly.entity_id
_entity_poly.type
_entity_poly.pdbx_seq_one_letter_code
_entity_poly.pdbx_strand_id
1 'polypeptide(L)'
;MDNAKALTQTQANAWARSRDQPTENTKVPTINQLVRKGRTPKVSKTKAPALKGSPMRRGVCTRVYTTTPKKPNSALRKVARVRLNGGVEVTAYIPGVGHNLQEHSIVLVRGGRVKDLPGVRYKIVRGALDTQGVKNRKQARSRYGAKMEKK
;
A
#
# COMPACT_ATOMS: atom_id res chain seq x y z
N MET A 1 25.88 -44.20 -65.89
CA MET A 1 27.21 -44.40 -65.31
C MET A 1 27.70 -43.03 -64.88
N ASP A 2 27.11 -42.51 -63.80
CA ASP A 2 27.74 -42.50 -62.47
C ASP A 2 28.81 -41.41 -62.40
N ASN A 3 28.58 -40.30 -61.71
CA ASN A 3 28.69 -40.28 -60.25
C ASN A 3 28.40 -38.88 -59.71
N ALA A 4 27.57 -38.84 -58.67
CA ALA A 4 27.25 -37.66 -57.90
C ALA A 4 28.48 -37.15 -57.15
N LYS A 5 28.66 -35.82 -57.09
CA LYS A 5 29.49 -35.18 -56.06
C LYS A 5 28.61 -34.22 -55.27
N ALA A 6 28.48 -34.56 -54.00
CA ALA A 6 27.55 -34.04 -53.02
C ALA A 6 27.76 -32.55 -52.74
N LEU A 7 26.72 -31.75 -53.02
CA LEU A 7 26.46 -30.55 -52.24
C LEU A 7 25.93 -31.00 -50.89
N THR A 8 26.67 -30.64 -49.85
CA THR A 8 26.48 -31.07 -48.48
C THR A 8 25.09 -30.67 -47.98
N GLN A 9 24.27 -31.68 -47.72
CA GLN A 9 22.93 -31.60 -47.14
C GLN A 9 22.98 -31.20 -45.65
N THR A 10 23.80 -30.23 -45.27
CA THR A 10 24.12 -29.94 -43.85
C THR A 10 23.86 -28.51 -43.42
N GLN A 11 23.32 -27.63 -44.27
CA GLN A 11 23.04 -26.23 -43.90
C GLN A 11 21.56 -25.79 -43.99
N ALA A 12 20.62 -26.69 -44.32
CA ALA A 12 19.19 -26.38 -44.35
C ALA A 12 18.39 -26.83 -43.10
N ASN A 13 19.02 -27.49 -42.12
CA ASN A 13 18.33 -28.03 -40.93
C ASN A 13 18.65 -27.30 -39.60
N ALA A 14 19.33 -26.16 -39.64
CA ALA A 14 19.73 -25.43 -38.43
C ALA A 14 18.64 -24.52 -37.82
N TRP A 15 17.56 -24.20 -38.55
CA TRP A 15 16.49 -23.31 -38.07
C TRP A 15 15.15 -24.00 -37.76
N ALA A 16 15.06 -25.32 -37.92
CA ALA A 16 13.86 -26.11 -37.63
C ALA A 16 13.89 -26.86 -36.29
N ARG A 17 14.89 -26.61 -35.42
CA ARG A 17 15.09 -27.33 -34.15
C ARG A 17 15.24 -26.45 -32.91
N SER A 18 14.75 -25.20 -32.95
CA SER A 18 14.87 -24.25 -31.84
C SER A 18 13.53 -23.62 -31.44
N ARG A 19 12.43 -24.38 -31.51
CA ARG A 19 11.18 -24.03 -30.84
C ARG A 19 10.84 -25.15 -29.84
N ASP A 20 10.82 -24.77 -28.57
CA ASP A 20 10.50 -25.59 -27.39
C ASP A 20 11.50 -26.69 -26.99
N GLN A 21 12.66 -26.26 -26.47
CA GLN A 21 13.34 -27.04 -25.43
C GLN A 21 12.70 -26.65 -24.08
N PRO A 22 12.05 -27.58 -23.35
CA PRO A 22 11.55 -27.28 -22.01
C PRO A 22 12.76 -26.96 -21.13
N THR A 23 12.83 -25.72 -20.65
CA THR A 23 13.91 -25.27 -19.77
C THR A 23 13.95 -26.16 -18.53
N GLU A 24 15.04 -26.90 -18.36
CA GLU A 24 15.27 -27.75 -17.21
C GLU A 24 15.07 -26.99 -15.89
N ASN A 25 14.44 -27.69 -14.93
CA ASN A 25 14.34 -27.37 -13.52
C ASN A 25 13.13 -26.55 -13.03
N THR A 26 11.92 -26.95 -13.43
CA THR A 26 10.72 -26.69 -12.61
C THR A 26 10.31 -27.97 -11.89
N LYS A 27 10.93 -28.26 -10.74
CA LYS A 27 10.61 -29.44 -9.91
C LYS A 27 9.22 -29.27 -9.27
N VAL A 28 8.20 -29.84 -9.88
CA VAL A 28 6.86 -29.91 -9.30
C VAL A 28 6.79 -31.00 -8.22
N PRO A 29 6.11 -30.76 -7.08
CA PRO A 29 5.99 -31.77 -6.04
C PRO A 29 5.14 -32.94 -6.53
N THR A 30 5.53 -34.16 -6.18
CA THR A 30 4.77 -35.37 -6.51
C THR A 30 3.49 -35.45 -5.69
N ILE A 31 2.50 -36.21 -6.15
CA ILE A 31 1.23 -36.40 -5.43
C ILE A 31 1.47 -36.94 -4.02
N ASN A 32 2.37 -37.92 -3.87
CA ASN A 32 2.72 -38.48 -2.56
C ASN A 32 3.37 -37.45 -1.62
N GLN A 33 4.09 -36.45 -2.15
CA GLN A 33 4.60 -35.34 -1.35
C GLN A 33 3.48 -34.42 -0.87
N LEU A 34 2.47 -34.16 -1.71
CA LEU A 34 1.30 -33.36 -1.34
C LEU A 34 0.39 -34.09 -0.35
N VAL A 35 0.28 -35.42 -0.46
CA VAL A 35 -0.46 -36.26 0.49
C VAL A 35 0.24 -36.26 1.85
N ARG A 36 1.58 -36.35 1.90
CA ARG A 36 2.35 -36.29 3.16
C ARG A 36 2.44 -34.87 3.73
N LYS A 37 2.52 -33.85 2.88
CA LYS A 37 2.66 -32.43 3.23
C LYS A 37 1.75 -31.61 2.32
N GLY A 38 0.55 -31.33 2.82
CA GLY A 38 -0.42 -30.49 2.12
C GLY A 38 0.13 -29.08 1.80
N ARG A 39 -0.45 -28.42 0.80
CA ARG A 39 -0.05 -27.05 0.44
C ARG A 39 -0.48 -26.08 1.53
N THR A 40 0.44 -25.24 1.97
CA THR A 40 0.14 -24.14 2.91
C THR A 40 -0.14 -22.85 2.14
N PRO A 41 -1.26 -22.15 2.40
CA PRO A 41 -1.50 -20.85 1.80
C PRO A 41 -0.49 -19.82 2.31
N LYS A 42 -0.08 -18.88 1.44
CA LYS A 42 0.80 -17.78 1.85
C LYS A 42 0.03 -16.81 2.74
N VAL A 43 0.48 -16.62 3.98
CA VAL A 43 -0.12 -15.67 4.91
C VAL A 43 0.26 -14.25 4.51
N SER A 44 -0.74 -13.39 4.26
CA SER A 44 -0.52 -11.97 3.97
C SER A 44 -0.81 -11.11 5.21
N LYS A 45 0.03 -10.09 5.45
CA LYS A 45 -0.15 -9.15 6.56
C LYS A 45 -0.87 -7.89 6.09
N THR A 46 -1.86 -7.46 6.86
CA THR A 46 -2.60 -6.22 6.57
C THR A 46 -1.72 -4.98 6.77
N LYS A 47 -1.84 -4.02 5.85
CA LYS A 47 -1.09 -2.74 5.90
C LYS A 47 -1.55 -1.80 7.02
N ALA A 48 -2.71 -2.05 7.63
CA ALA A 48 -3.33 -1.25 8.69
C ALA A 48 -3.81 -2.11 9.89
N PRO A 49 -2.92 -2.78 10.64
CA PRO A 49 -3.27 -3.78 11.65
C PRO A 49 -4.06 -3.19 12.83
N ALA A 50 -3.84 -1.92 13.18
CA ALA A 50 -4.50 -1.29 14.34
C ALA A 50 -6.00 -1.08 14.14
N LEU A 51 -6.50 -1.14 12.90
CA LEU A 51 -7.94 -1.06 12.64
C LEU A 51 -8.67 -2.38 12.95
N LYS A 52 -7.95 -3.50 13.11
CA LYS A 52 -8.51 -4.84 13.39
C LYS A 52 -9.70 -5.19 12.47
N GLY A 53 -9.53 -5.02 11.15
CA GLY A 53 -10.55 -5.31 10.14
C GLY A 53 -11.62 -4.22 9.92
N SER A 54 -11.72 -3.24 10.81
CA SER A 54 -12.65 -2.11 10.63
C SER A 54 -12.17 -1.12 9.54
N PRO A 55 -13.07 -0.50 8.76
CA PRO A 55 -12.67 0.51 7.78
C PRO A 55 -12.11 1.78 8.44
N MET A 56 -12.68 2.17 9.58
CA MET A 56 -12.33 3.39 10.32
C MET A 56 -12.52 3.19 11.82
N ARG A 57 -11.68 3.81 12.64
CA ARG A 57 -11.75 3.70 14.10
C ARG A 57 -11.62 5.06 14.76
N ARG A 58 -12.48 5.31 15.75
CA ARG A 58 -12.39 6.49 16.61
C ARG A 58 -11.16 6.40 17.51
N GLY A 59 -10.57 7.55 17.82
CA GLY A 59 -9.51 7.67 18.82
C GLY A 59 -9.39 9.10 19.33
N VAL A 60 -8.56 9.25 20.35
CA VAL A 60 -8.27 10.53 21.01
C VAL A 60 -6.83 10.93 20.70
N CYS A 61 -6.61 12.18 20.30
CA CYS A 61 -5.27 12.73 20.08
C CYS A 61 -4.54 12.85 21.43
N THR A 62 -3.37 12.23 21.54
CA THR A 62 -2.47 12.39 22.70
C THR A 62 -1.49 13.52 22.50
N ARG A 63 -0.96 13.69 21.28
CA ARG A 63 -0.07 14.80 20.92
C ARG A 63 -0.22 15.18 19.47
N VAL A 64 -0.27 16.48 19.18
CA VAL A 64 -0.27 17.03 17.82
C VAL A 64 1.06 17.74 17.57
N TYR A 65 1.78 17.38 16.51
CA TYR A 65 3.12 17.89 16.22
C TYR A 65 3.47 17.78 14.75
N THR A 66 4.59 18.35 14.35
CA THR A 66 5.12 18.28 12.98
C THR A 66 6.29 17.31 12.90
N THR A 67 6.49 16.69 11.74
CA THR A 67 7.60 15.75 11.50
C THR A 67 8.18 15.99 10.11
N THR A 68 9.50 15.91 10.00
CA THR A 68 10.21 16.00 8.72
C THR A 68 10.13 14.67 7.96
N PRO A 69 9.92 14.69 6.63
CA PRO A 69 9.89 13.49 5.81
C PRO A 69 11.29 12.87 5.65
N LYS A 70 11.32 11.62 5.14
CA LYS A 70 12.56 11.01 4.68
C LYS A 70 13.08 11.72 3.42
N LYS A 71 14.40 11.77 3.25
CA LYS A 71 15.08 12.16 2.00
C LYS A 71 14.49 11.34 0.82
N PRO A 72 14.23 11.90 -0.37
CA PRO A 72 14.67 13.18 -0.96
C PRO A 72 13.79 14.39 -0.66
N ASN A 73 12.66 14.20 0.02
CA ASN A 73 11.68 15.25 0.20
C ASN A 73 12.04 16.13 1.40
N SER A 74 11.62 17.39 1.38
CA SER A 74 11.68 18.33 2.50
C SER A 74 10.32 19.00 2.68
N ALA A 75 9.81 19.04 3.92
CA ALA A 75 8.58 19.73 4.32
C ALA A 75 8.35 19.56 5.83
N LEU A 76 7.43 20.34 6.39
CA LEU A 76 6.84 20.05 7.71
C LEU A 76 5.51 19.31 7.52
N ARG A 77 5.49 18.03 7.86
CA ARG A 77 4.28 17.20 7.79
C ARG A 77 3.56 17.24 9.13
N LYS A 78 2.28 17.64 9.12
CA LYS A 78 1.43 17.68 10.32
C LYS A 78 0.93 16.27 10.67
N VAL A 79 1.21 15.82 11.89
CA VAL A 79 0.86 14.49 12.38
C VAL A 79 0.26 14.56 13.79
N ALA A 80 -0.49 13.53 14.16
CA ALA A 80 -0.99 13.36 15.51
C ALA A 80 -0.68 11.94 16.01
N ARG A 81 -0.26 11.82 17.27
CA ARG A 81 -0.35 10.57 18.03
C ARG A 81 -1.80 10.42 18.50
N VAL A 82 -2.40 9.28 18.21
CA VAL A 82 -3.80 8.99 18.47
C VAL A 82 -3.90 7.66 19.20
N ARG A 83 -4.54 7.66 20.36
CA ARG A 83 -4.93 6.44 21.08
C ARG A 83 -6.28 5.99 20.54
N LEU A 84 -6.30 4.89 19.81
CA LEU A 84 -7.55 4.34 19.27
C LEU A 84 -8.38 3.70 20.39
N ASN A 85 -9.69 3.60 20.19
CA ASN A 85 -10.58 2.88 21.12
C ASN A 85 -10.20 1.39 21.30
N GLY A 86 -9.31 0.84 20.48
CA GLY A 86 -8.76 -0.51 20.64
C GLY A 86 -7.53 -0.61 21.54
N GLY A 87 -7.17 0.47 22.25
CA GLY A 87 -6.00 0.55 23.14
C GLY A 87 -4.67 0.83 22.43
N VAL A 88 -4.59 0.55 21.13
CA VAL A 88 -3.38 0.74 20.32
C VAL A 88 -3.17 2.22 20.01
N GLU A 89 -1.98 2.73 20.33
CA GLU A 89 -1.55 4.05 19.89
C GLU A 89 -0.95 4.02 18.49
N VAL A 90 -1.39 4.95 17.65
CA VAL A 90 -0.93 5.07 16.27
C VAL A 90 -0.54 6.50 15.95
N THR A 91 0.41 6.66 15.04
CA THR A 91 0.70 7.97 14.45
C THR A 91 -0.11 8.11 13.16
N ALA A 92 -0.94 9.15 13.09
CA ALA A 92 -1.82 9.44 11.98
C ALA A 92 -1.47 10.78 11.32
N TYR A 93 -1.50 10.81 9.99
CA TYR A 93 -1.26 12.02 9.21
C TYR A 93 -2.53 12.88 9.13
N ILE A 94 -2.36 14.19 9.22
CA ILE A 94 -3.45 15.16 9.07
C ILE A 94 -3.43 15.70 7.63
N PRO A 95 -4.37 15.28 6.77
CA PRO A 95 -4.34 15.67 5.36
C PRO A 95 -4.87 17.10 5.16
N GLY A 96 -4.29 17.81 4.19
CA GLY A 96 -4.72 19.15 3.78
C GLY A 96 -3.93 20.29 4.41
N VAL A 97 -4.40 21.51 4.12
CA VAL A 97 -3.82 22.76 4.63
C VAL A 97 -4.58 23.16 5.89
N GLY A 98 -3.84 23.55 6.94
CA GLY A 98 -4.41 23.87 8.25
C GLY A 98 -5.09 22.70 8.97
N HIS A 99 -5.26 22.83 10.28
CA HIS A 99 -6.04 21.92 11.13
C HIS A 99 -6.38 22.61 12.45
N ASN A 100 -7.40 22.09 13.15
CA ASN A 100 -7.89 22.61 14.42
C ASN A 100 -7.60 21.65 15.60
N LEU A 101 -6.78 20.60 15.39
CA LEU A 101 -6.63 19.55 16.39
C LEU A 101 -5.69 19.99 17.50
N GLN A 102 -6.09 19.67 18.72
CA GLN A 102 -5.35 19.88 19.95
C GLN A 102 -5.18 18.54 20.66
N GLU A 103 -4.55 18.55 21.82
CA GLU A 103 -4.57 17.41 22.73
C GLU A 103 -6.02 17.10 23.14
N HIS A 104 -6.32 15.83 23.35
CA HIS A 104 -7.66 15.31 23.68
C HIS A 104 -8.76 15.48 22.62
N SER A 105 -8.46 16.07 21.47
CA SER A 105 -9.43 16.10 20.35
C SER A 105 -9.78 14.69 19.89
N ILE A 106 -11.07 14.45 19.66
CA ILE A 106 -11.62 13.17 19.23
C ILE A 106 -11.62 13.14 17.70
N VAL A 107 -10.98 12.12 17.13
CA VAL A 107 -10.75 12.02 15.68
C VAL A 107 -11.16 10.67 15.12
N LEU A 108 -11.53 10.65 13.83
CA LEU A 108 -11.78 9.44 13.08
C LEU A 108 -10.56 9.08 12.24
N VAL A 109 -10.01 7.88 12.45
CA VAL A 109 -8.80 7.41 11.77
C VAL A 109 -9.16 6.38 10.72
N ARG A 110 -8.61 6.54 9.52
CA ARG A 110 -8.70 5.58 8.41
C ARG A 110 -7.33 5.03 8.01
N GLY A 111 -7.35 3.91 7.29
CA GLY A 111 -6.15 3.35 6.68
C GLY A 111 -5.56 4.28 5.61
N GLY A 112 -4.22 4.31 5.54
CA GLY A 112 -3.52 4.99 4.45
C GLY A 112 -2.11 5.38 4.83
N ARG A 113 -1.11 4.67 4.32
CA ARG A 113 0.30 5.02 4.52
C ARG A 113 0.64 6.35 3.86
N VAL A 114 1.47 7.14 4.52
CA VAL A 114 2.17 8.27 3.90
C VAL A 114 3.54 7.78 3.44
N LYS A 115 3.84 7.88 2.15
CA LYS A 115 5.07 7.33 1.56
C LYS A 115 6.33 8.00 2.12
N ASP A 116 6.22 9.29 2.43
CA ASP A 116 7.32 10.15 2.86
C ASP A 116 7.67 9.98 4.33
N LEU A 117 6.73 9.55 5.17
CA LEU A 117 6.94 9.45 6.60
C LEU A 117 7.06 7.98 7.00
N PRO A 118 8.21 7.53 7.55
CA PRO A 118 8.30 6.20 8.13
C PRO A 118 7.37 6.10 9.35
N GLY A 119 6.78 4.92 9.57
CA GLY A 119 5.88 4.66 10.71
C GLY A 119 4.46 5.24 10.59
N VAL A 120 4.21 6.22 9.71
CA VAL A 120 2.87 6.84 9.57
C VAL A 120 2.01 6.07 8.58
N ARG A 121 1.21 5.14 9.12
CA ARG A 121 0.39 4.17 8.36
C ARG A 121 -1.08 4.57 8.22
N TYR A 122 -1.50 5.60 8.94
CA TYR A 122 -2.89 6.01 9.07
C TYR A 122 -3.09 7.48 8.72
N LYS A 123 -4.32 7.83 8.36
CA LYS A 123 -4.73 9.21 8.07
C LYS A 123 -5.96 9.55 8.87
N ILE A 124 -6.03 10.79 9.34
CA ILE A 124 -7.24 11.33 9.94
C ILE A 124 -8.23 11.70 8.83
N VAL A 125 -9.49 11.33 8.99
CA VAL A 125 -10.60 11.76 8.13
C VAL A 125 -10.91 13.22 8.47
N ARG A 126 -11.13 14.08 7.46
CA ARG A 126 -11.47 15.49 7.67
C ARG A 126 -12.98 15.68 7.62
N GLY A 127 -13.49 16.61 8.42
CA GLY A 127 -14.93 16.88 8.51
C GLY A 127 -15.70 15.84 9.33
N ALA A 128 -15.01 15.09 10.19
CA ALA A 128 -15.59 14.07 11.05
C ALA A 128 -15.15 14.28 12.51
N LEU A 129 -16.08 14.15 13.46
CA LEU A 129 -15.84 14.44 14.88
C LEU A 129 -15.24 15.85 15.04
N ASP A 130 -14.19 16.03 15.83
CA ASP A 130 -13.60 17.35 16.10
C ASP A 130 -12.73 17.87 14.95
N THR A 131 -12.51 17.04 13.92
CA THR A 131 -11.68 17.41 12.77
C THR A 131 -12.45 18.30 11.80
N GLN A 132 -12.16 19.60 11.81
CA GLN A 132 -12.77 20.51 10.84
C GLN A 132 -12.29 20.23 9.39
N GLY A 133 -13.17 20.49 8.44
CA GLY A 133 -12.84 20.47 7.01
C GLY A 133 -11.76 21.49 6.64
N VAL A 134 -11.18 21.37 5.45
CA VAL A 134 -10.23 22.37 4.94
C VAL A 134 -11.00 23.58 4.42
N LYS A 135 -10.69 24.78 4.95
CA LYS A 135 -11.31 26.04 4.53
C LYS A 135 -10.95 26.37 3.07
N ASN A 136 -11.87 27.03 2.35
CA ASN A 136 -11.70 27.55 0.98
C ASN A 136 -11.24 26.50 -0.05
N ARG A 137 -11.53 25.21 0.19
CA ARG A 137 -11.15 24.12 -0.72
C ARG A 137 -12.21 24.03 -1.82
N LYS A 138 -11.87 24.41 -3.06
CA LYS A 138 -12.79 24.33 -4.21
C LYS A 138 -12.80 22.96 -4.91
N GLN A 139 -11.65 22.27 -4.94
CA GLN A 139 -11.47 20.97 -5.60
C GLN A 139 -11.23 19.81 -4.63
N ALA A 140 -11.66 18.59 -5.01
CA ALA A 140 -11.59 17.38 -4.19
C ALA A 140 -12.21 17.55 -2.78
N ARG A 141 -13.30 18.31 -2.71
CA ARG A 141 -13.97 18.77 -1.48
C ARG A 141 -14.34 17.63 -0.52
N SER A 142 -14.93 16.56 -1.07
CA SER A 142 -15.36 15.38 -0.32
C SER A 142 -14.22 14.72 0.47
N ARG A 143 -13.00 14.72 -0.07
CA ARG A 143 -11.84 14.12 0.60
C ARG A 143 -11.34 14.91 1.81
N TYR A 144 -11.62 16.21 1.84
CA TYR A 144 -11.14 17.14 2.87
C TYR A 144 -12.27 17.70 3.73
N GLY A 145 -13.48 17.14 3.65
CA GLY A 145 -14.62 17.56 4.47
C GLY A 145 -15.11 18.98 4.21
N ALA A 146 -14.87 19.53 3.01
CA ALA A 146 -15.32 20.87 2.64
C ALA A 146 -16.73 20.81 2.02
N LYS A 147 -17.67 21.63 2.51
CA LYS A 147 -19.01 21.74 1.93
C LYS A 147 -18.99 22.51 0.62
N MET A 148 -20.07 22.41 -0.17
CA MET A 148 -20.26 23.28 -1.32
C MET A 148 -20.61 24.68 -0.83
N GLU A 149 -19.83 25.67 -1.27
CA GLU A 149 -20.19 27.07 -1.10
C GLU A 149 -21.42 27.34 -1.96
N LYS A 150 -22.45 27.97 -1.37
CA LYS A 150 -23.57 28.50 -2.15
C LYS A 150 -23.05 29.73 -2.91
N LYS A 151 -23.21 29.71 -4.22
CA LYS A 151 -22.97 30.89 -5.05
C LYS A 151 -24.15 31.83 -4.95
#